data_AF-A0A3D0P7I9-F1
#
_entry.id   AF-A0A3D0P7I9-F1
#
_cell.length_a   1.000
_cell.length_b   1.000
_cell.length_c   1.000
_cell.angle_alpha   90.00
_cell.angle_beta   90.00
_cell.angle_gamma   90.00
#
_symmetry.space_group_name_H-M   'P 1'
#
loop_
_entity.id
_entity.type
_entity.pdbx_description
1 polymer ?
#
loop_
_entity_poly.entity_id
_entity_poly.type
_entity_poly.pdbx_seq_one_letter_code
_entity_poly.pdbx_strand_id
1 'polypeptide(L)'
;MITSSLFDDVLIQPVQQGADRLLVVSGYASSAMVSFHFDRVREKKKELSVKLIVGMCGRDGLPVSYHRGFQKLALEDYPQNFECSYIYRSAPVHSKVYIWLKDEEPFASFAGSANYTQIAFGSKQREVLAPCDPHQSLAYFKSLEPDSIFCSDPDAETEIRIYSDPQYFKRPKEAIDAGEGLQT
;
A
#
# COMPACT_ATOMS: atom_id res chain seq x y z
N MET A 1 14.76 -4.59 -17.66
CA MET A 1 14.52 -5.03 -16.26
C MET A 1 15.26 -4.07 -15.34
N ILE A 2 14.67 -3.78 -14.18
CA ILE A 2 15.16 -2.90 -13.14
C ILE A 2 15.52 -3.81 -11.95
N THR A 3 16.79 -3.80 -11.55
CA THR A 3 17.34 -4.70 -10.52
C THR A 3 18.12 -3.96 -9.42
N SER A 4 18.21 -2.65 -9.53
CA SER A 4 18.85 -1.74 -8.59
C SER A 4 18.00 -0.49 -8.47
N SER A 5 18.08 0.21 -7.34
CA SER A 5 17.36 1.48 -7.12
C SER A 5 15.86 1.41 -7.41
N LEU A 6 15.23 0.24 -7.17
CA LEU A 6 13.81 -0.01 -7.49
C LEU A 6 12.90 1.08 -6.92
N PHE A 7 13.18 1.56 -5.71
CA PHE A 7 12.38 2.61 -5.08
C PHE A 7 12.41 3.90 -5.90
N ASP A 8 13.60 4.35 -6.28
CA ASP A 8 13.75 5.59 -7.03
C ASP A 8 13.16 5.44 -8.45
N ASP A 9 13.50 4.36 -9.16
CA ASP A 9 13.11 4.18 -10.56
C ASP A 9 11.61 3.88 -10.74
N VAL A 10 11.01 3.13 -9.83
CA VAL A 10 9.61 2.68 -9.96
C VAL A 10 8.63 3.54 -9.17
N LEU A 11 9.05 4.12 -8.04
CA LEU A 11 8.14 4.86 -7.16
C LEU A 11 8.36 6.38 -7.18
N ILE A 12 9.59 6.87 -7.33
CA ILE A 12 9.87 8.31 -7.27
C ILE A 12 9.95 8.95 -8.65
N GLN A 13 10.62 8.33 -9.61
CA GLN A 13 10.84 8.87 -10.94
C GLN A 13 9.52 9.19 -11.68
N PRO A 14 8.47 8.34 -11.64
CA PRO A 14 7.19 8.66 -12.29
C PRO A 14 6.54 9.93 -11.73
N VAL A 15 6.60 10.14 -10.41
CA VAL A 15 6.11 11.38 -9.77
C VAL A 15 6.90 12.61 -10.24
N GLN A 16 8.21 12.47 -10.38
CA GLN A 16 9.05 13.54 -10.90
C GLN A 16 8.74 13.88 -12.37
N GLN A 17 8.28 12.88 -13.14
CA GLN A 17 7.82 13.03 -14.53
C GLN A 17 6.38 13.55 -14.65
N GLY A 18 5.70 13.76 -13.52
CA GLY A 18 4.39 14.39 -13.44
C GLY A 18 3.22 13.42 -13.38
N ALA A 19 3.45 12.12 -13.15
CA ALA A 19 2.38 11.22 -12.74
C ALA A 19 1.88 11.61 -11.33
N ASP A 20 0.58 11.58 -11.12
CA ASP A 20 -0.09 12.06 -9.91
C ASP A 20 -0.80 10.94 -9.14
N ARG A 21 -1.06 9.79 -9.80
CA ARG A 21 -1.72 8.63 -9.18
C ARG A 21 -0.99 7.33 -9.43
N LEU A 22 -0.88 6.52 -8.38
CA LEU A 22 -0.35 5.16 -8.41
C LEU A 22 -1.43 4.16 -8.01
N LEU A 23 -1.69 3.18 -8.85
CA LEU A 23 -2.44 1.97 -8.49
C LEU A 23 -1.45 0.85 -8.25
N VAL A 24 -1.65 0.12 -7.15
CA VAL A 24 -0.76 -0.97 -6.73
C VAL A 24 -1.58 -2.23 -6.57
N VAL A 25 -1.20 -3.29 -7.27
CA VAL A 25 -1.57 -4.67 -6.93
C VAL A 25 -0.36 -5.28 -6.26
N SER A 26 -0.49 -5.79 -5.05
CA SER A 26 0.62 -6.46 -4.37
C SER A 26 0.14 -7.62 -3.51
N GLY A 27 0.77 -8.78 -3.67
CA GLY A 27 0.46 -9.95 -2.83
C GLY A 27 0.53 -9.63 -1.33
N TYR A 28 1.62 -8.98 -0.90
CA TYR A 28 1.75 -8.45 0.47
C TYR A 28 2.07 -6.96 0.42
N ALA A 29 1.63 -6.21 1.41
CA ALA A 29 1.96 -4.80 1.56
C ALA A 29 2.06 -4.45 3.04
N SER A 30 2.74 -3.34 3.35
CA SER A 30 2.77 -2.79 4.71
C SER A 30 2.36 -1.33 4.75
N SER A 31 1.64 -0.94 5.79
CA SER A 31 1.27 0.47 6.03
C SER A 31 2.50 1.37 6.18
N ALA A 32 3.58 0.87 6.76
CA ALA A 32 4.85 1.59 6.87
C ALA A 32 5.45 1.95 5.50
N MET A 33 5.28 1.10 4.46
CA MET A 33 5.73 1.41 3.11
C MET A 33 4.92 2.55 2.49
N VAL A 34 3.61 2.59 2.74
CA VAL A 34 2.75 3.70 2.31
C VAL A 34 3.24 5.01 2.93
N SER A 35 3.38 5.07 4.27
CA SER A 35 3.87 6.26 4.95
C SER A 35 5.24 6.71 4.42
N PHE A 36 6.17 5.77 4.27
CA PHE A 36 7.50 6.05 3.74
C PHE A 36 7.44 6.63 2.32
N HIS A 37 6.61 6.07 1.44
CA HIS A 37 6.48 6.57 0.07
C HIS A 37 5.89 7.99 0.03
N PHE A 38 4.81 8.25 0.78
CA PHE A 38 4.22 9.58 0.88
C PHE A 38 5.21 10.62 1.43
N ASP A 39 5.98 10.27 2.46
CA ASP A 39 7.01 11.15 3.02
C ASP A 39 8.09 11.50 1.97
N ARG A 40 8.56 10.49 1.22
CA ARG A 40 9.55 10.69 0.15
C ARG A 40 9.04 11.57 -0.98
N VAL A 41 7.77 11.43 -1.35
CA VAL A 41 7.14 12.31 -2.34
C VAL A 41 6.99 13.74 -1.82
N ARG A 42 6.59 13.91 -0.56
CA ARG A 42 6.46 15.23 0.08
C ARG A 42 7.81 15.95 0.17
N GLU A 43 8.90 15.23 0.44
CA GLU A 43 10.28 15.77 0.39
C GLU A 43 10.64 16.33 -1.00
N LYS A 44 10.03 15.81 -2.08
CA LYS A 44 10.18 16.33 -3.45
C LYS A 44 9.22 17.48 -3.77
N LYS A 45 8.40 17.94 -2.82
CA LYS A 45 7.36 18.98 -3.00
C LYS A 45 6.37 18.61 -4.11
N LYS A 46 5.95 17.34 -4.11
CA LYS A 46 4.99 16.76 -5.04
C LYS A 46 3.81 16.19 -4.27
N GLU A 47 2.71 15.98 -4.97
CA GLU A 47 1.51 15.31 -4.47
C GLU A 47 1.40 13.93 -5.11
N LEU A 48 0.75 13.01 -4.40
CA LEU A 48 0.53 11.64 -4.83
C LEU A 48 -0.81 11.15 -4.30
N SER A 49 -1.57 10.46 -5.15
CA SER A 49 -2.68 9.58 -4.75
C SER A 49 -2.28 8.12 -4.97
N VAL A 50 -2.63 7.24 -4.03
CA VAL A 50 -2.35 5.80 -4.11
C VAL A 50 -3.62 4.99 -3.88
N LYS A 51 -3.92 4.06 -4.79
CA LYS A 51 -4.89 2.99 -4.56
C LYS A 51 -4.16 1.65 -4.45
N LEU A 52 -4.36 0.94 -3.35
CA LEU A 52 -3.66 -0.31 -3.05
C LEU A 52 -4.64 -1.48 -2.94
N ILE A 53 -4.37 -2.57 -3.67
CA ILE A 53 -5.00 -3.88 -3.49
C ILE A 53 -3.99 -4.84 -2.86
N VAL A 54 -4.32 -5.38 -1.68
CA VAL A 54 -3.53 -6.41 -0.98
C VAL A 54 -4.08 -7.80 -1.30
N GLY A 55 -3.28 -8.61 -1.99
CA GLY A 55 -3.79 -9.78 -2.70
C GLY A 55 -3.80 -11.12 -1.97
N MET A 56 -2.94 -11.32 -0.96
CA MET A 56 -2.82 -12.61 -0.25
C MET A 56 -3.60 -12.68 1.07
N CYS A 57 -4.18 -11.56 1.52
CA CYS A 57 -4.78 -11.44 2.85
C CYS A 57 -6.01 -12.34 3.08
N GLY A 58 -6.81 -12.64 2.05
CA GLY A 58 -7.90 -13.62 2.17
C GLY A 58 -7.42 -15.05 2.46
N ARG A 59 -6.19 -15.41 2.07
CA ARG A 59 -5.60 -16.73 2.35
C ARG A 59 -4.77 -16.74 3.63
N ASP A 60 -3.85 -15.79 3.74
CA ASP A 60 -2.79 -15.81 4.77
C ASP A 60 -3.17 -14.96 6.00
N GLY A 61 -4.24 -14.18 5.90
CA GLY A 61 -4.59 -13.16 6.87
C GLY A 61 -3.72 -11.91 6.78
N LEU A 62 -3.98 -10.96 7.68
CA LEU A 62 -3.25 -9.70 7.77
C LEU A 62 -2.92 -9.40 9.25
N PRO A 63 -1.68 -8.98 9.58
CA PRO A 63 -1.36 -8.50 10.91
C PRO A 63 -2.23 -7.31 11.32
N VAL A 64 -2.69 -7.29 12.57
CA VAL A 64 -3.52 -6.20 13.12
C VAL A 64 -2.82 -4.84 13.03
N SER A 65 -1.49 -4.81 13.22
CA SER A 65 -0.71 -3.57 13.06
C SER A 65 -0.77 -3.01 11.64
N TYR A 66 -0.80 -3.89 10.62
CA TYR A 66 -0.88 -3.49 9.23
C TYR A 66 -2.30 -3.04 8.88
N HIS A 67 -3.31 -3.81 9.27
CA HIS A 67 -4.72 -3.47 9.08
C HIS A 67 -5.08 -2.10 9.68
N ARG A 68 -4.78 -1.90 10.97
CA ARG A 68 -5.04 -0.62 11.67
C ARG A 68 -4.20 0.51 11.10
N GLY A 69 -2.98 0.21 10.64
CA GLY A 69 -2.14 1.18 9.94
C GLY A 69 -2.75 1.63 8.61
N PHE A 70 -3.27 0.71 7.80
CA PHE A 70 -3.96 1.05 6.56
C PHE A 70 -5.23 1.86 6.81
N GLN A 71 -6.04 1.48 7.80
CA GLN A 71 -7.23 2.25 8.19
C GLN A 71 -6.88 3.67 8.62
N LYS A 72 -5.89 3.85 9.49
CA LYS A 72 -5.43 5.19 9.90
C LYS A 72 -4.99 6.04 8.70
N LEU A 73 -4.23 5.44 7.77
CA LEU A 73 -3.79 6.14 6.57
C LEU A 73 -4.97 6.53 5.67
N ALA A 74 -5.94 5.64 5.48
CA ALA A 74 -7.07 5.85 4.56
C ALA A 74 -8.19 6.71 5.15
N LEU A 75 -8.34 6.76 6.47
CA LEU A 75 -9.44 7.47 7.14
C LEU A 75 -9.01 8.78 7.80
N GLU A 76 -7.75 8.89 8.22
CA GLU A 76 -7.25 10.04 9.00
C GLU A 76 -6.12 10.78 8.29
N ASP A 77 -5.03 10.09 7.95
CA ASP A 77 -3.81 10.77 7.51
C ASP A 77 -3.90 11.26 6.04
N TYR A 78 -4.54 10.48 5.16
CA TYR A 78 -4.63 10.74 3.71
C TYR A 78 -6.02 10.39 3.11
N PRO A 79 -7.15 10.89 3.66
CA PRO A 79 -8.50 10.46 3.27
C PRO A 79 -8.89 10.76 1.81
N GLN A 80 -8.19 11.67 1.13
CA GLN A 80 -8.40 11.99 -0.28
C GLN A 80 -7.31 11.42 -1.20
N ASN A 81 -6.24 10.88 -0.62
CA ASN A 81 -5.03 10.50 -1.34
C ASN A 81 -4.67 9.03 -1.17
N PHE A 82 -5.28 8.29 -0.26
CA PHE A 82 -4.99 6.88 -0.05
C PHE A 82 -6.26 6.04 0.07
N GLU A 83 -6.36 5.02 -0.79
CA GLU A 83 -7.35 3.96 -0.70
C GLU A 83 -6.64 2.61 -0.58
N CYS A 84 -7.18 1.72 0.24
CA CYS A 84 -6.67 0.36 0.41
C CYS A 84 -7.82 -0.64 0.45
N SER A 85 -7.71 -1.71 -0.33
CA SER A 85 -8.65 -2.82 -0.34
C SER A 85 -7.93 -4.18 -0.30
N TYR A 86 -8.69 -5.21 0.04
CA TYR A 86 -8.24 -6.55 0.35
C TYR A 86 -8.92 -7.53 -0.59
N ILE A 87 -8.15 -8.38 -1.28
CA ILE A 87 -8.73 -9.51 -2.01
C ILE A 87 -9.25 -10.53 -0.99
N TYR A 88 -10.55 -10.75 -1.02
CA TYR A 88 -11.25 -11.68 -0.11
C TYR A 88 -12.08 -12.72 -0.85
N ARG A 89 -12.43 -12.45 -2.12
CA ARG A 89 -13.09 -13.41 -3.01
C ARG A 89 -12.11 -13.99 -4.02
N SER A 90 -12.52 -15.09 -4.66
CA SER A 90 -11.79 -15.73 -5.75
C SER A 90 -10.39 -16.21 -5.33
N ALA A 91 -9.53 -16.49 -6.31
CA ALA A 91 -8.17 -16.94 -6.07
C ALA A 91 -7.30 -15.79 -5.50
N PRO A 92 -6.45 -16.04 -4.49
CA PRO A 92 -5.53 -15.04 -3.97
C PRO A 92 -4.62 -14.46 -5.05
N VAL A 93 -4.37 -13.16 -4.99
CA VAL A 93 -3.54 -12.44 -5.94
C VAL A 93 -2.12 -12.34 -5.39
N HIS A 94 -1.16 -13.01 -6.03
CA HIS A 94 0.25 -12.93 -5.63
C HIS A 94 1.11 -12.06 -6.56
N SER A 95 0.50 -11.40 -7.54
CA SER A 95 1.17 -10.48 -8.46
C SER A 95 1.67 -9.23 -7.73
N LYS A 96 2.63 -8.53 -8.36
CA LYS A 96 3.08 -7.21 -7.95
C LYS A 96 3.16 -6.34 -9.18
N VAL A 97 2.26 -5.38 -9.27
CA VAL A 97 2.07 -4.50 -10.42
C VAL A 97 1.87 -3.07 -9.93
N TYR A 98 2.62 -2.15 -10.51
CA TYR A 98 2.62 -0.73 -10.21
C TYR A 98 2.14 -0.01 -11.46
N ILE A 99 1.02 0.70 -11.38
CA ILE A 99 0.39 1.39 -12.51
C ILE A 99 0.35 2.88 -12.19
N TRP A 100 1.10 3.66 -12.93
CA TRP A 100 1.11 5.10 -12.83
C TRP A 100 0.13 5.72 -13.82
N LEU A 101 -0.67 6.66 -13.33
CA LEU A 101 -1.50 7.52 -14.15
C LEU A 101 -1.02 8.96 -14.06
N LYS A 102 -1.25 9.68 -15.14
CA LYS A 102 -1.08 11.12 -15.24
C LYS A 102 -2.37 11.71 -15.76
N ASP A 103 -3.05 12.50 -14.93
CA ASP A 103 -4.32 13.13 -15.28
C ASP A 103 -5.36 12.10 -15.77
N GLU A 104 -5.54 11.01 -15.00
CA GLU A 104 -6.39 9.83 -15.30
C GLU A 104 -5.96 8.92 -16.46
N GLU A 105 -4.92 9.29 -17.22
CA GLU A 105 -4.43 8.47 -18.34
C GLU A 105 -3.28 7.55 -17.91
N PRO A 106 -3.26 6.27 -18.33
CA PRO A 106 -2.15 5.37 -18.06
C PRO A 106 -0.81 5.93 -18.58
N PHE A 107 0.14 6.15 -17.68
CA PHE A 107 1.41 6.80 -17.97
C PHE A 107 2.58 5.81 -18.06
N ALA A 108 2.73 4.96 -17.04
CA ALA A 108 3.79 3.96 -16.97
C ALA A 108 3.33 2.78 -16.12
N SER A 109 3.90 1.59 -16.34
CA SER A 109 3.64 0.46 -15.45
C SER A 109 4.83 -0.47 -15.32
N PHE A 110 4.92 -1.14 -14.17
CA PHE A 110 5.98 -2.06 -13.83
C PHE A 110 5.41 -3.31 -13.15
N ALA A 111 5.93 -4.47 -13.48
CA ALA A 111 5.56 -5.74 -12.85
C ALA A 111 6.80 -6.57 -12.50
N GLY A 112 6.70 -7.39 -11.46
CA GLY A 112 7.76 -8.33 -11.09
C GLY A 112 7.61 -8.89 -9.68
N SER A 113 8.71 -8.98 -8.94
CA SER A 113 8.77 -9.75 -7.69
C SER A 113 8.61 -8.91 -6.42
N ALA A 114 8.91 -7.60 -6.48
CA ALA A 114 8.91 -6.72 -5.31
C ALA A 114 7.50 -6.48 -4.77
N ASN A 115 7.20 -6.92 -3.55
CA ASN A 115 5.98 -6.52 -2.83
C ASN A 115 6.04 -5.04 -2.43
N TYR A 116 4.88 -4.40 -2.21
CA TYR A 116 4.81 -3.02 -1.72
C TYR A 116 5.15 -2.92 -0.21
N THR A 117 6.41 -3.18 0.09
CA THR A 117 7.01 -3.20 1.42
C THR A 117 8.39 -2.55 1.40
N GLN A 118 8.84 -1.98 2.51
CA GLN A 118 10.17 -1.37 2.60
C GLN A 118 11.31 -2.38 2.43
N ILE A 119 11.07 -3.67 2.70
CA ILE A 119 12.10 -4.71 2.54
C ILE A 119 12.37 -4.97 1.06
N ALA A 120 11.30 -5.14 0.27
CA ALA A 120 11.39 -5.42 -1.16
C ALA A 120 11.93 -4.22 -1.99
N PHE A 121 11.63 -2.99 -1.54
CA PHE A 121 12.18 -1.77 -2.14
C PHE A 121 13.49 -1.28 -1.50
N GLY A 122 13.97 -1.98 -0.47
CA GLY A 122 15.22 -1.68 0.23
C GLY A 122 16.40 -2.50 -0.30
N SER A 123 17.51 -2.48 0.43
CA SER A 123 18.73 -3.24 0.08
C SER A 123 18.77 -4.67 0.63
N LYS A 124 17.72 -5.10 1.33
CA LYS A 124 17.70 -6.39 2.06
C LYS A 124 17.20 -7.56 1.20
N GLN A 125 16.55 -7.29 0.07
CA GLN A 125 16.09 -8.29 -0.88
C GLN A 125 16.57 -7.94 -2.27
N ARG A 126 16.89 -8.98 -3.06
CA ARG A 126 17.17 -8.82 -4.48
C ARG A 126 15.88 -9.05 -5.24
N GLU A 127 15.26 -7.97 -5.64
CA GLU A 127 14.02 -7.98 -6.40
C GLU A 127 14.26 -7.53 -7.84
N VAL A 128 13.33 -7.88 -8.72
CA VAL A 128 13.33 -7.44 -10.11
C VAL A 128 11.95 -6.91 -10.48
N LEU A 129 11.94 -5.80 -11.20
CA LEU A 129 10.76 -5.24 -11.84
C LEU A 129 11.07 -5.01 -13.32
N ALA A 130 10.06 -5.04 -14.17
CA ALA A 130 10.21 -4.71 -15.59
C ALA A 130 9.07 -3.79 -16.02
N PRO A 131 9.33 -2.83 -16.91
CA PRO A 131 8.26 -2.08 -17.56
C PRO A 131 7.29 -3.04 -18.25
N CYS A 132 5.99 -2.73 -18.15
CA CYS A 132 4.92 -3.45 -18.83
C CYS A 132 3.90 -2.47 -19.41
N ASP A 133 2.98 -3.00 -20.22
CA ASP A 133 1.97 -2.17 -20.89
C ASP A 133 1.02 -1.54 -19.84
N PRO A 134 0.92 -0.19 -19.80
CA PRO A 134 0.15 0.49 -18.76
C PRO A 134 -1.37 0.32 -18.94
N HIS A 135 -1.87 0.16 -20.17
CA HIS A 135 -3.29 -0.05 -20.42
C HIS A 135 -3.75 -1.45 -20.00
N GLN A 136 -2.98 -2.49 -20.33
CA GLN A 136 -3.23 -3.86 -19.88
C GLN A 136 -3.11 -3.98 -18.36
N SER A 137 -2.16 -3.27 -17.76
CA SER A 137 -1.99 -3.27 -16.30
C SER A 137 -3.15 -2.57 -15.59
N LEU A 138 -3.66 -1.47 -16.15
CA LEU A 138 -4.89 -0.82 -15.65
C LEU A 138 -6.11 -1.74 -15.79
N ALA A 139 -6.27 -2.41 -16.94
CA ALA A 139 -7.35 -3.37 -17.15
C ALA A 139 -7.28 -4.52 -16.14
N TYR A 140 -6.07 -5.01 -15.85
CA TYR A 140 -5.83 -6.02 -14.82
C TYR A 140 -6.24 -5.52 -13.43
N PHE A 141 -5.82 -4.31 -13.03
CA PHE A 141 -6.22 -3.72 -11.75
C PHE A 141 -7.76 -3.67 -11.61
N LYS A 142 -8.45 -3.14 -12.63
CA LYS A 142 -9.92 -3.03 -12.65
C LYS A 142 -10.63 -4.39 -12.58
N SER A 143 -10.02 -5.44 -13.15
CA SER A 143 -10.58 -6.80 -13.07
C SER A 143 -10.58 -7.38 -11.65
N LEU A 144 -9.75 -6.84 -10.75
CA LEU A 144 -9.63 -7.30 -9.36
C LEU A 144 -10.56 -6.54 -8.40
N GLU A 145 -11.03 -5.35 -8.76
CA GLU A 145 -11.86 -4.51 -7.89
C GLU A 145 -13.13 -5.22 -7.38
N PRO A 146 -13.89 -5.97 -8.21
CA PRO A 146 -15.09 -6.69 -7.76
C PRO A 146 -14.83 -7.78 -6.72
N ASP A 147 -13.58 -8.28 -6.63
CA ASP A 147 -13.16 -9.32 -5.70
C ASP A 147 -12.52 -8.75 -4.41
N SER A 148 -12.52 -7.42 -4.29
CA SER A 148 -11.89 -6.69 -3.19
C SER A 148 -12.89 -6.02 -2.25
N ILE A 149 -12.49 -5.83 -0.99
CA ILE A 149 -13.23 -5.09 0.03
C ILE A 149 -12.34 -4.01 0.63
N PHE A 150 -12.86 -2.79 0.82
CA PHE A 150 -12.06 -1.69 1.39
C PHE A 150 -11.62 -2.00 2.82
N CYS A 151 -10.42 -1.58 3.20
CA CYS A 151 -9.91 -1.77 4.56
C CYS A 151 -10.74 -1.05 5.64
N SER A 152 -11.48 -0.02 5.24
CA SER A 152 -12.39 0.77 6.06
C SER A 152 -13.81 0.19 6.11
N ASP A 153 -14.11 -0.82 5.28
CA ASP A 153 -15.41 -1.45 5.28
C ASP A 153 -15.64 -2.19 6.62
N PRO A 154 -16.81 -2.03 7.26
CA PRO A 154 -17.14 -2.75 8.49
C PRO A 154 -17.00 -4.28 8.38
N ASP A 155 -17.23 -4.85 7.19
CA ASP A 155 -17.14 -6.28 6.94
C ASP A 155 -15.72 -6.75 6.61
N ALA A 156 -14.73 -5.85 6.48
CA ALA A 156 -13.36 -6.26 6.18
C ALA A 156 -12.77 -7.23 7.23
N GLU A 157 -13.09 -7.03 8.51
CA GLU A 157 -12.61 -7.90 9.59
C GLU A 157 -13.35 -9.24 9.69
N THR A 158 -14.51 -9.37 9.04
CA THR A 158 -15.26 -10.64 8.96
C THR A 158 -14.83 -11.45 7.75
N GLU A 159 -14.46 -10.79 6.66
CA GLU A 159 -14.08 -11.42 5.39
C GLU A 159 -12.61 -11.86 5.35
N ILE A 160 -11.71 -11.20 6.07
CA ILE A 160 -10.30 -11.60 6.15
C ILE A 160 -9.83 -11.83 7.59
N ARG A 161 -8.97 -12.84 7.78
CA ARG A 161 -8.40 -13.13 9.09
C ARG A 161 -7.43 -12.05 9.52
N ILE A 162 -7.83 -11.23 10.49
CA ILE A 162 -6.90 -10.33 11.20
C ILE A 162 -6.27 -11.07 12.37
N TYR A 163 -4.94 -11.05 12.47
CA TYR A 163 -4.21 -11.71 13.55
C TYR A 163 -3.30 -10.77 14.32
N SER A 164 -3.12 -11.07 15.60
CA SER A 164 -2.26 -10.28 16.48
C SER A 164 -0.79 -10.45 16.13
N ASP A 165 -0.03 -9.36 16.19
CA ASP A 165 1.41 -9.35 15.96
C ASP A 165 2.15 -8.50 17.02
N PRO A 166 3.42 -8.80 17.32
CA PRO A 166 4.16 -8.10 18.39
C PRO A 166 4.31 -6.59 18.17
N GLN A 167 4.18 -6.08 16.95
CA GLN A 167 4.35 -4.65 16.67
C GLN A 167 3.17 -3.84 17.20
N TYR A 168 1.97 -4.44 17.25
CA TYR A 168 0.79 -3.78 17.80
C TYR A 168 0.94 -3.43 19.28
N PHE A 169 1.48 -4.35 20.09
CA PHE A 169 1.66 -4.15 21.54
C PHE A 169 2.88 -3.30 21.92
N LYS A 170 3.72 -2.94 20.94
CA LYS A 170 4.90 -2.07 21.17
C LYS A 170 4.58 -0.57 21.09
N ARG A 171 3.36 -0.16 20.71
CA ARG A 171 2.93 1.24 20.90
C ARG A 171 2.73 1.48 22.40
N PRO A 172 3.40 2.46 23.03
CA PRO A 172 3.29 2.65 24.47
C PRO A 172 1.86 2.98 24.88
N LYS A 173 1.41 2.37 25.99
CA LYS A 173 0.23 2.74 26.79
C LYS A 173 0.31 4.17 27.39
N GLU A 174 1.26 5.00 26.97
CA GLU A 174 1.63 6.25 27.65
C GLU A 174 0.67 7.43 27.39
N ALA A 175 -0.37 7.24 26.57
CA ALA A 175 -1.37 8.28 26.31
C ALA A 175 -2.67 8.16 27.14
N ILE A 176 -2.79 7.15 28.02
CA ILE A 176 -4.05 6.88 28.74
C ILE A 176 -3.96 7.24 30.24
N ASP A 177 -2.75 7.29 30.83
CA ASP A 177 -2.56 7.57 32.27
C ASP A 177 -2.05 8.98 32.59
N ALA A 178 -1.95 9.90 31.62
CA ALA A 178 -1.56 11.30 31.87
C ALA A 178 -2.76 12.22 32.25
N GLY A 179 -3.88 11.62 32.66
CA GLY A 179 -5.17 12.28 32.80
C GLY A 179 -5.76 12.32 34.20
N GLU A 180 -5.01 12.05 35.28
CA GLU A 180 -5.50 12.35 36.65
C GLU A 180 -4.34 12.75 37.57
N GLY A 181 -4.41 13.98 38.11
CA GLY A 181 -3.55 14.39 39.22
C GLY A 181 -3.04 15.83 39.14
N LEU A 182 -3.94 16.81 39.25
CA LEU A 182 -3.68 18.08 39.93
C LEU A 182 -5.02 18.73 40.29
N GLN A 183 -5.56 18.31 41.44
CA GLN A 183 -6.52 19.09 42.19
C GLN A 183 -5.75 20.25 42.85
N THR A 184 -6.24 21.47 42.69
CA THR A 184 -6.03 22.57 43.63
C THR A 184 -6.86 22.35 44.90
#